data_AF-A0A1V4RGC8-F1
#
_entry.id   AF-A0A1V4RGC8-F1
#
_cell.length_a   1.000
_cell.length_b   1.000
_cell.length_c   1.000
_cell.angle_alpha   90.00
_cell.angle_beta   90.00
_cell.angle_gamma   90.00
#
_symmetry.space_group_name_H-M   'P 1'
#
loop_
_entity.id
_entity.type
_entity.pdbx_description
1 polymer ?
#
loop_
_entity_poly.entity_id
_entity_poly.type
_entity_poly.pdbx_seq_one_letter_code
_entity_poly.pdbx_strand_id
1 'polypeptide(L)'
;MRLLVPLLLMLSGLCLASNVYIFNYDQEDLIYDPVVGDSIDTGYWIEQTLLSLGDTVDSGATLPSDLSSYDAVFMMMGMYTC
;
A
#
# COMPACT_ATOMS: atom_id res chain seq x y z
N MET A 1 -10.96 -37.77 2.34
CA MET A 1 -10.88 -36.85 3.49
C MET A 1 -9.46 -36.42 3.86
N ARG A 2 -8.41 -37.26 3.78
CA ARG A 2 -7.05 -36.90 4.25
C ARG A 2 -6.35 -35.76 3.48
N LEU A 3 -6.70 -35.50 2.23
CA LEU A 3 -6.13 -34.41 1.40
C LEU A 3 -6.89 -33.08 1.50
N LEU A 4 -8.07 -33.06 2.13
CA LEU A 4 -8.95 -31.89 2.11
C LEU A 4 -8.52 -30.82 3.13
N VAL A 5 -7.94 -31.24 4.24
CA VAL A 5 -7.44 -30.37 5.31
C VAL A 5 -6.21 -29.54 4.88
N PRO A 6 -5.15 -30.11 4.28
CA PRO A 6 -4.02 -29.31 3.82
C PRO A 6 -4.42 -28.36 2.67
N LEU A 7 -5.39 -28.75 1.84
CA LEU A 7 -5.93 -27.87 0.79
C LEU A 7 -6.67 -26.66 1.38
N LEU A 8 -7.50 -26.87 2.41
CA LEU A 8 -8.19 -25.77 3.11
C LEU A 8 -7.20 -24.82 3.80
N LEU A 9 -6.15 -25.36 4.42
CA LEU A 9 -5.11 -24.57 5.08
C LEU A 9 -4.31 -23.70 4.11
N MET A 10 -4.05 -24.20 2.90
CA MET A 10 -3.43 -23.40 1.83
C MET A 10 -4.38 -22.34 1.27
N LEU A 11 -5.69 -22.64 1.20
CA LEU A 11 -6.69 -21.67 0.76
C LEU A 11 -6.82 -20.48 1.73
N SER A 12 -6.73 -20.73 3.04
CA SER A 12 -6.74 -19.65 4.04
C SER A 12 -5.51 -18.73 3.96
N GLY A 13 -4.37 -19.23 3.47
CA GLY A 13 -3.19 -18.39 3.23
C GLY A 13 -3.30 -17.48 2.00
N LEU A 14 -4.18 -17.83 1.04
CA LEU A 14 -4.38 -17.07 -0.20
C LEU A 14 -5.40 -15.92 -0.04
N CYS A 15 -6.17 -15.88 1.05
CA CYS A 15 -7.24 -14.91 1.28
C CYS A 15 -6.86 -13.74 2.20
N LEU A 16 -5.58 -13.53 2.49
CA LEU A 16 -5.12 -12.47 3.39
C LEU A 16 -4.70 -11.17 2.70
N ALA A 17 -4.82 -11.09 1.36
CA ALA A 17 -4.55 -9.86 0.62
C ALA A 17 -5.57 -8.79 1.02
N SER A 18 -5.11 -7.70 1.64
CA SER A 18 -5.97 -6.55 1.93
C SER A 18 -6.08 -5.64 0.71
N ASN A 19 -7.23 -5.00 0.54
CA ASN A 19 -7.43 -3.96 -0.48
C ASN A 19 -7.06 -2.62 0.16
N VAL A 20 -6.02 -1.98 -0.35
CA VAL A 20 -5.45 -0.77 0.23
C VAL A 20 -5.52 0.37 -0.77
N TYR A 21 -5.94 1.55 -0.32
CA TYR A 21 -5.84 2.78 -1.10
C TYR A 21 -4.68 3.66 -0.60
N ILE A 22 -3.82 4.13 -1.49
CA ILE A 22 -2.81 5.16 -1.20
C ILE A 22 -3.29 6.48 -1.79
N PHE A 23 -3.62 7.41 -0.90
CA PHE A 23 -3.99 8.77 -1.26
C PHE A 23 -2.76 9.68 -1.26
N ASN A 24 -2.25 9.99 -2.45
CA ASN A 24 -1.11 10.87 -2.68
C ASN A 24 -1.58 12.32 -2.80
N TYR A 25 -1.79 12.99 -1.66
CA TYR A 25 -2.28 14.38 -1.65
C TYR A 25 -1.25 15.35 -2.24
N ASP A 26 0.03 15.13 -1.93
CA ASP A 26 1.15 15.90 -2.47
C ASP A 26 1.94 15.01 -3.43
N GLN A 27 1.87 15.30 -4.74
CA GLN A 27 2.55 14.48 -5.76
C GLN A 27 4.07 14.72 -5.80
N GLU A 28 4.57 15.75 -5.11
CA GLU A 28 6.00 16.06 -5.01
C GLU A 28 6.58 15.66 -3.64
N ASP A 29 5.97 14.70 -2.94
CA ASP A 29 6.38 14.21 -1.60
C ASP A 29 7.68 13.37 -1.65
N LEU A 30 8.71 14.03 -2.16
CA LEU A 30 10.06 13.60 -2.38
C LEU A 30 10.90 14.03 -1.18
N ILE A 31 11.32 13.06 -0.37
CA ILE A 31 12.22 13.31 0.76
C ILE A 31 13.64 13.14 0.27
N TYR A 32 14.41 14.24 0.20
CA TYR A 32 15.83 14.16 -0.14
C TYR A 32 16.61 13.40 0.93
N ASP A 33 17.23 12.28 0.55
CA ASP A 33 18.15 11.53 1.40
C ASP A 33 19.60 11.91 1.05
N PRO A 34 20.30 12.66 1.92
CA PRO A 34 21.69 13.07 1.67
C PRO A 34 22.69 11.91 1.67
N VAL A 35 22.34 10.75 2.21
CA VAL A 35 23.18 9.54 2.20
C VAL A 35 23.16 8.89 0.82
N VAL A 36 21.99 8.91 0.18
CA VAL A 36 21.80 8.35 -1.17
C VAL A 36 22.12 9.40 -2.26
N GLY A 37 22.03 10.68 -1.91
CA GLY A 37 22.26 11.80 -2.84
C GLY A 37 21.10 12.02 -3.80
N ASP A 38 19.91 11.55 -3.45
CA ASP A 38 18.71 11.59 -4.29
C ASP A 38 17.44 11.73 -3.44
N SER A 39 16.31 12.01 -4.09
CA SER A 39 15.01 12.08 -3.45
C SER A 39 14.31 10.72 -3.42
N ILE A 40 13.72 10.40 -2.26
CA ILE A 40 12.92 9.21 -2.03
C ILE A 40 11.46 9.56 -2.24
N ASP A 41 10.83 8.92 -3.22
CA ASP A 41 9.37 8.90 -3.38
C ASP A 41 8.77 7.95 -2.34
N THR A 42 8.21 8.53 -1.29
CA THR A 42 7.65 7.78 -0.17
C THR A 42 6.41 6.99 -0.59
N GLY A 43 5.59 7.56 -1.47
CA GLY A 43 4.39 6.90 -2.00
C GLY A 43 4.75 5.64 -2.80
N TYR A 44 5.76 5.75 -3.67
CA TYR A 44 6.29 4.61 -4.42
C TYR A 44 6.74 3.48 -3.50
N TRP A 45 7.53 3.77 -2.46
CA TRP A 45 8.07 2.71 -1.59
C TRP A 45 7.00 2.05 -0.71
N ILE A 46 5.97 2.79 -0.30
CA ILE A 46 4.82 2.20 0.40
C ILE A 46 4.07 1.26 -0.54
N GLU A 47 3.80 1.69 -1.78
CA GLU A 47 3.16 0.84 -2.79
C GLU A 47 3.95 -0.45 -3.03
N GLN A 48 5.26 -0.35 -3.27
CA GLN A 48 6.12 -1.52 -3.47
C GLN A 48 6.14 -2.44 -2.25
N THR A 49 6.13 -1.89 -1.04
CA THR A 49 6.12 -2.69 0.20
C THR A 49 4.81 -3.47 0.33
N LEU A 50 3.66 -2.82 0.15
CA LEU A 50 2.34 -3.47 0.22
C LEU A 50 2.17 -4.55 -0.85
N LEU A 51 2.59 -4.26 -2.09
CA LEU A 51 2.61 -5.25 -3.17
C LEU A 51 3.50 -6.46 -2.82
N SER A 52 4.65 -6.24 -2.18
CA SER A 52 5.53 -7.33 -1.75
C SER A 52 4.94 -8.20 -0.62
N LEU A 53 4.04 -7.64 0.19
CA LEU A 53 3.28 -8.35 1.22
C LEU A 53 2.08 -9.12 0.65
N GLY A 54 1.75 -8.91 -0.62
CA GLY A 54 0.65 -9.57 -1.31
C GLY A 54 -0.68 -8.82 -1.24
N ASP A 55 -0.67 -7.55 -0.84
CA ASP A 55 -1.86 -6.70 -0.82
C ASP A 55 -2.25 -6.23 -2.24
N THR A 56 -3.53 -5.91 -2.42
CA THR A 56 -4.03 -5.24 -3.62
C THR A 56 -4.00 -3.74 -3.36
N VAL A 57 -3.29 -2.99 -4.20
CA VAL A 57 -3.04 -1.57 -3.98
C VAL A 57 -3.60 -0.75 -5.12
N ASP A 58 -4.45 0.22 -4.79
CA ASP A 58 -4.85 1.31 -5.67
C ASP A 58 -4.23 2.61 -5.18
N SER A 59 -3.70 3.45 -6.07
CA SER A 59 -3.09 4.73 -5.71
C SER A 59 -3.65 5.88 -6.55
N GLY A 60 -3.80 7.06 -5.95
CA GLY A 60 -4.35 8.22 -6.64
C GLY A 60 -4.21 9.54 -5.90
N ALA A 61 -4.28 10.64 -6.66
CA ALA A 61 -4.18 12.01 -6.15
C ALA A 61 -5.53 12.62 -5.74
N THR A 62 -6.63 11.90 -5.94
CA THR A 62 -7.96 12.28 -5.49
C THR A 62 -8.48 11.23 -4.53
N LEU A 63 -9.11 11.64 -3.43
CA LEU A 63 -9.72 10.70 -2.51
C LEU A 63 -11.09 10.27 -3.09
N PRO A 64 -11.35 8.96 -3.27
CA PRO A 64 -12.64 8.47 -3.70
C PRO A 64 -13.74 8.86 -2.70
N SER A 65 -14.95 9.14 -3.21
CA SER A 65 -16.10 9.43 -2.35
C SER A 65 -16.64 8.20 -1.62
N ASP A 66 -16.27 7.01 -2.08
CA ASP A 66 -16.60 5.72 -1.46
C ASP A 66 -15.29 4.97 -1.20
N LEU A 67 -15.08 4.58 0.06
CA LEU A 67 -13.90 3.85 0.52
C LEU A 67 -14.25 2.43 1.01
N SER A 68 -15.51 2.01 0.88
CA SER A 68 -16.01 0.74 1.43
C SER A 68 -15.37 -0.51 0.82
N SER A 69 -14.72 -0.38 -0.34
CA SER A 69 -13.95 -1.43 -0.99
C SER A 69 -12.54 -1.63 -0.43
N TYR A 70 -12.06 -0.71 0.42
CA TYR A 70 -10.71 -0.75 0.97
C TYR A 70 -10.72 -1.12 2.46
N ASP A 71 -9.82 -2.01 2.83
CA ASP A 71 -9.56 -2.41 4.21
C ASP A 71 -8.71 -1.37 4.96
N ALA A 72 -7.87 -0.63 4.23
CA ALA A 72 -7.03 0.45 4.77
C ALA A 72 -6.82 1.58 3.76
N VAL A 73 -6.60 2.80 4.27
CA VAL A 73 -6.25 3.97 3.46
C VAL A 73 -5.01 4.65 4.03
N PHE A 74 -3.95 4.73 3.24
CA PHE A 74 -2.72 5.46 3.55
C PHE A 74 -2.85 6.87 3.00
N MET A 75 -2.90 7.87 3.88
CA MET A 75 -2.91 9.27 3.46
C MET A 75 -1.49 9.81 3.46
N MET A 76 -0.93 9.99 2.27
CA MET A 76 0.35 10.64 2.07
C MET A 76 0.10 12.15 2.11
N MET A 77 0.24 12.71 3.30
CA MET A 77 0.27 14.14 3.49
C MET A 77 1.72 14.57 3.50
N GLY A 78 2.07 15.46 2.57
CA GLY A 78 3.38 16.09 2.50
C GLY A 78 3.94 16.36 3.89
N MET A 79 5.16 15.90 4.17
CA MET A 79 5.80 16.31 5.41
C MET A 79 5.93 17.84 5.36
N TYR A 80 5.16 18.55 6.18
CA TYR A 80 5.39 19.96 6.46
C TYR A 80 6.78 20.08 7.08
N THR A 81 7.81 20.28 6.25
CA THR A 81 9.14 20.69 6.71
C THR A 81 8.99 22.15 7.14
N CYS A 82 8.64 22.36 8.41
CA CYS A 82 8.77 23.65 9.07
C CYS A 82 10.25 24.01 9.26
#